data_AF-A0A521MED1-F1
#
_entry.id   AF-A0A521MED1-F1
#
_cell.length_a   1.000
_cell.length_b   1.000
_cell.length_c   1.000
_cell.angle_alpha   90.00
_cell.angle_beta   90.00
_cell.angle_gamma   90.00
#
_symmetry.space_group_name_H-M   'P 1'
#
loop_
_entity.id
_entity.type
_entity.pdbx_description
1 polymer ?
#
loop_
_entity_poly.entity_id
_entity_poly.type
_entity_poly.pdbx_seq_one_letter_code
_entity_poly.pdbx_strand_id
1 'polypeptide(L)'
;MNRSLLFTIACLSAVSWTLGVQAQQQPPAAGAKPPAGYSQGGPPPEAGPPADVVPWPVMMVTSVEVLRSTRSGGLDIIRARGLVTSSAWGSPHLVPITRGEPVDGILDLIFQGAVPSSPAPLGPFMSFEALLPVAPGHPYKGVRVRSGTNAIVVKTLPGFAETAPPKEDCAKCRGKFFVAKGATAPAGAAPDSIVREADLPYMLRVIKPTDGLPSYAFDPNRLTLVLSEDNRIVDAAWD
;
A
#
# COMPACT_ATOMS: atom_id res chain seq x y z
N MET A 1 23.79 58.37 -27.17
CA MET A 1 24.07 58.55 -25.73
C MET A 1 23.29 57.45 -24.99
N ASN A 2 23.79 56.54 -24.17
CA ASN A 2 25.12 56.07 -23.77
C ASN A 2 24.96 54.59 -23.30
N ARG A 3 25.76 53.67 -23.87
CA ARG A 3 26.78 52.80 -23.24
C ARG A 3 26.33 51.54 -22.47
N SER A 4 26.89 50.44 -22.97
CA SER A 4 26.98 49.05 -22.50
C SER A 4 27.61 48.86 -21.11
N LEU A 5 27.42 47.68 -20.49
CA LEU A 5 28.51 46.81 -19.99
C LEU A 5 28.00 45.44 -19.48
N LEU A 6 28.66 44.38 -19.97
CA LEU A 6 28.65 42.99 -19.49
C LEU A 6 29.57 42.85 -18.26
N PHE A 7 29.28 41.90 -17.36
CA PHE A 7 30.31 41.29 -16.50
C PHE A 7 29.99 39.83 -16.16
N THR A 8 30.96 38.96 -16.46
CA THR A 8 31.06 37.55 -16.09
C THR A 8 32.12 37.44 -14.98
N ILE A 9 31.86 36.72 -13.88
CA ILE A 9 32.93 36.22 -12.99
C ILE A 9 32.55 34.83 -12.46
N ALA A 10 33.45 33.87 -12.73
CA ALA A 10 33.51 32.53 -12.16
C ALA A 10 34.43 32.53 -10.93
N CYS A 11 34.14 31.70 -9.92
CA CYS A 11 35.06 31.39 -8.83
C CYS A 11 35.22 29.88 -8.68
N LEU A 12 36.40 29.38 -9.07
CA LEU A 12 36.96 28.11 -8.60
C LEU A 12 37.49 28.29 -7.17
N SER A 13 37.37 27.25 -6.35
CA SER A 13 38.23 27.06 -5.18
C SER A 13 38.75 25.63 -5.16
N ALA A 14 40.07 25.52 -5.41
CA ALA A 14 40.87 24.33 -5.19
C ALA A 14 41.62 24.47 -3.86
N VAL A 15 41.73 23.39 -3.09
CA VAL A 15 42.70 23.27 -1.99
C VAL A 15 43.37 21.90 -2.10
N SER A 16 44.69 21.96 -2.24
CA SER A 16 45.64 20.84 -2.32
C SER A 16 46.21 20.49 -0.92
N TRP A 17 47.39 19.86 -0.87
CA TRP A 17 48.26 19.55 0.29
C TRP A 17 47.98 18.19 0.96
N THR A 18 48.91 17.23 1.15
CA THR A 18 50.34 17.02 0.78
C THR A 18 50.71 15.54 1.00
N LEU A 19 51.70 15.04 0.26
CA LEU A 19 52.35 13.71 0.34
C LEU A 19 53.58 13.69 1.28
N GLY A 20 53.96 12.47 1.72
CA GLY A 20 55.27 12.11 2.30
C GLY A 20 55.10 11.48 3.69
N VAL A 21 55.55 10.26 4.00
CA VAL A 21 56.93 9.74 3.92
C VAL A 21 56.92 8.21 3.82
N GLN A 22 57.86 7.65 3.07
CA GLN A 22 58.21 6.22 3.05
C GLN A 22 59.72 6.10 3.35
N ALA A 23 60.10 5.29 4.35
CA ALA A 23 61.48 4.85 4.56
C ALA A 23 61.53 3.45 5.22
N GLN A 24 62.46 2.64 4.71
CA GLN A 24 62.65 1.19 4.83
C GLN A 24 63.18 0.63 6.17
N GLN A 25 62.79 -0.64 6.42
CA GLN A 25 63.57 -1.82 6.91
C GLN A 25 64.21 -1.85 8.32
N GLN A 26 63.78 -2.83 9.15
CA GLN A 26 64.57 -4.02 9.53
C GLN A 26 63.71 -5.05 10.35
N PRO A 27 63.84 -6.39 10.15
CA PRO A 27 63.19 -7.43 10.96
C PRO A 27 64.20 -8.13 11.93
N PRO A 28 63.84 -9.23 12.64
CA PRO A 28 62.85 -9.38 13.71
C PRO A 28 63.52 -9.82 15.04
N ALA A 29 62.87 -9.67 16.20
CA ALA A 29 63.28 -10.34 17.43
C ALA A 29 62.08 -10.93 18.17
N ALA A 30 62.18 -12.22 18.44
CA ALA A 30 61.18 -13.08 19.06
C ALA A 30 61.01 -12.80 20.56
N GLY A 31 59.78 -13.00 21.04
CA GLY A 31 59.52 -13.33 22.44
C GLY A 31 58.79 -12.26 23.26
N ALA A 32 57.47 -12.21 23.16
CA ALA A 32 56.60 -11.87 24.29
C ALA A 32 55.17 -12.35 23.99
N LYS A 33 54.62 -13.18 24.89
CA LYS A 33 53.20 -13.60 24.87
C LYS A 33 52.31 -12.36 25.05
N PRO A 34 51.29 -12.13 24.21
CA PRO A 34 50.30 -11.09 24.49
C PRO A 34 49.29 -11.55 25.55
N PRO A 35 48.84 -10.64 26.44
CA PRO A 35 47.77 -10.88 27.39
C PRO A 35 46.39 -10.92 26.72
N ALA A 36 45.42 -11.42 27.50
CA ALA A 36 44.07 -11.84 27.14
C ALA A 36 43.28 -10.91 26.19
N GLY A 37 42.55 -11.54 25.27
CA GLY A 37 41.76 -10.90 24.24
C GLY A 37 40.57 -10.10 24.77
N TYR A 38 40.42 -8.90 24.25
CA TYR A 38 39.14 -8.21 24.16
C TYR A 38 38.49 -8.69 22.85
N SER A 39 37.33 -9.34 22.97
CA SER A 39 36.49 -9.71 21.83
C SER A 39 36.02 -8.40 21.15
N GLN A 40 36.50 -8.14 19.94
CA GLN A 40 35.94 -7.11 19.07
C GLN A 40 34.52 -7.51 18.72
N GLY A 41 33.55 -6.66 19.06
CA GLY A 41 32.20 -6.73 18.54
C GLY A 41 32.26 -6.71 17.01
N GLY A 42 31.81 -7.80 16.39
CA GLY A 42 31.64 -7.86 14.96
C GLY A 42 30.66 -6.77 14.49
N PRO A 43 30.76 -6.34 13.22
CA PRO A 43 29.78 -5.42 12.65
C PRO A 43 28.36 -6.00 12.84
N PRO A 44 27.34 -5.15 13.09
CA PRO A 44 25.97 -5.61 13.19
C PRO A 44 25.62 -6.38 11.90
N PRO A 45 24.88 -7.49 12.00
CA PRO A 45 24.50 -8.25 10.83
C PRO A 45 23.81 -7.32 9.84
N GLU A 46 24.34 -7.30 8.62
CA GLU A 46 23.72 -6.66 7.48
C GLU A 46 22.27 -7.15 7.44
N ALA A 47 21.32 -6.22 7.54
CA ALA A 47 19.91 -6.54 7.45
C ALA A 47 19.75 -7.32 6.13
N GLY A 48 19.33 -8.58 6.25
CA GLY A 48 19.04 -9.40 5.08
C GLY A 48 18.10 -8.63 4.13
N PRO A 49 18.09 -8.97 2.83
CA PRO A 49 17.20 -8.32 1.88
C PRO A 49 15.78 -8.26 2.50
N PRO A 50 15.10 -7.11 2.42
CA PRO A 50 13.77 -6.98 3.00
C PRO A 50 12.93 -8.14 2.49
N ALA A 51 12.28 -8.87 3.42
CA ALA A 51 11.40 -9.96 3.06
C ALA A 51 10.48 -9.48 1.93
N ASP A 52 10.43 -10.25 0.83
CA ASP A 52 9.63 -9.91 -0.34
C ASP A 52 8.20 -9.56 0.11
N VAL A 53 7.86 -8.27 0.07
CA VAL A 53 6.51 -7.84 0.45
C VAL A 53 5.59 -8.28 -0.69
N VAL A 54 4.92 -9.41 -0.51
CA VAL A 54 3.94 -9.91 -1.48
C VAL A 54 2.84 -8.87 -1.63
N PRO A 55 2.65 -8.27 -2.82
CA PRO A 55 1.62 -7.26 -3.00
C PRO A 55 0.24 -7.90 -2.92
N TRP A 56 -0.71 -7.17 -2.32
CA TRP A 56 -2.11 -7.57 -2.26
C TRP A 56 -3.00 -6.60 -3.02
N PRO A 57 -4.09 -7.10 -3.64
CA PRO A 57 -5.13 -6.23 -4.15
C PRO A 57 -5.64 -5.29 -3.05
N VAL A 58 -5.84 -4.02 -3.39
CA VAL A 58 -6.47 -3.07 -2.49
C VAL A 58 -7.87 -3.57 -2.12
N MET A 59 -8.42 -3.16 -0.99
CA MET A 59 -9.74 -3.60 -0.55
C MET A 59 -10.80 -3.29 -1.63
N MET A 60 -10.88 -2.02 -2.04
CA MET A 60 -11.88 -1.56 -3.00
C MET A 60 -11.27 -0.56 -3.98
N VAL A 61 -11.61 -0.65 -5.26
CA VAL A 61 -11.40 0.44 -6.21
C VAL A 61 -12.63 1.35 -6.18
N THR A 62 -12.43 2.66 -6.02
CA THR A 62 -13.51 3.66 -5.91
C THR A 62 -13.66 4.50 -7.17
N SER A 63 -12.58 4.74 -7.92
CA SER A 63 -12.67 5.40 -9.22
C SER A 63 -11.57 4.98 -10.18
N VAL A 64 -11.88 5.00 -11.47
CA VAL A 64 -10.93 4.85 -12.56
C VAL A 64 -11.13 6.00 -13.54
N GLU A 65 -10.04 6.68 -13.86
CA GLU A 65 -9.98 7.77 -14.83
C GLU A 65 -8.91 7.46 -15.87
N VAL A 66 -9.19 7.73 -17.14
CA VAL A 66 -8.19 7.67 -18.20
C VAL A 66 -8.05 9.04 -18.83
N LEU A 67 -6.87 9.63 -18.65
CA LEU A 67 -6.49 10.94 -19.14
C LEU A 67 -5.68 10.78 -20.43
N ARG A 68 -6.05 11.51 -21.49
CA ARG A 68 -5.28 11.53 -22.75
C ARG A 68 -4.48 12.82 -22.88
N SER A 69 -3.17 12.68 -23.07
CA SER A 69 -2.28 13.80 -23.39
C SER A 69 -2.56 14.31 -24.81
N THR A 70 -2.63 15.63 -24.97
CA THR A 70 -2.77 16.30 -26.26
C THR A 70 -1.45 16.51 -27.00
N ARG A 71 -0.31 16.12 -26.39
CA ARG A 71 1.02 16.23 -27.01
C ARG A 71 1.19 15.20 -28.13
N SER A 72 2.08 15.51 -29.08
CA SER A 72 2.44 14.61 -30.18
C SER A 72 2.85 13.23 -29.64
N GLY A 73 2.18 12.19 -30.12
CA GLY A 73 2.38 10.82 -29.64
C GLY A 73 1.32 10.32 -28.66
N GLY A 74 0.33 11.12 -28.23
CA GLY A 74 -0.90 10.63 -27.58
C GLY A 74 -0.68 9.59 -26.47
N LEU A 75 -0.30 10.05 -25.28
CA LEU A 75 -0.12 9.20 -24.09
C LEU A 75 -1.41 9.13 -23.29
N ASP A 76 -1.89 7.92 -23.00
CA ASP A 76 -2.96 7.71 -22.03
C ASP A 76 -2.38 7.42 -20.64
N ILE A 77 -2.95 8.01 -19.60
CA ILE A 77 -2.61 7.75 -18.21
C ILE A 77 -3.86 7.23 -17.53
N ILE A 78 -3.77 6.01 -16.99
CA ILE A 78 -4.80 5.43 -16.16
C ILE A 78 -4.53 5.85 -14.72
N ARG A 79 -5.50 6.49 -14.10
CA ARG A 79 -5.51 6.83 -12.67
C ARG A 79 -6.57 6.01 -11.97
N ALA A 80 -6.15 5.24 -10.98
CA ALA A 80 -7.06 4.48 -10.12
C ALA A 80 -6.98 5.01 -8.69
N ARG A 81 -8.15 5.25 -8.09
CA ARG A 81 -8.29 5.53 -6.65
C ARG A 81 -9.04 4.39 -5.99
N GLY A 82 -8.69 4.10 -4.76
CA GLY A 82 -9.23 2.99 -3.99
C GLY A 82 -9.07 3.21 -2.50
N LEU A 83 -9.50 2.21 -1.74
CA LEU A 83 -9.44 2.17 -0.28
C LEU A 83 -8.61 0.98 0.17
N VAL A 84 -7.84 1.22 1.23
CA VAL A 84 -7.08 0.20 1.97
C VAL A 84 -7.39 0.30 3.47
N THR A 85 -7.11 -0.78 4.19
CA THR A 85 -7.58 -1.03 5.56
C THR A 85 -6.83 -0.23 6.62
N SER A 86 -5.64 0.29 6.31
CA SER A 86 -4.86 1.11 7.25
C SER A 86 -3.87 2.04 6.54
N SER A 87 -3.28 2.97 7.29
CA SER A 87 -2.21 3.87 6.82
C SER A 87 -0.86 3.18 6.62
N ALA A 88 -0.74 1.90 7.00
CA ALA A 88 0.49 1.13 6.86
C ALA A 88 0.63 0.47 5.47
N TRP A 89 -0.39 0.57 4.61
CA TRP A 89 -0.28 0.18 3.21
C TRP A 89 0.63 1.14 2.44
N GLY A 90 1.37 0.61 1.47
CA GLY A 90 2.35 1.39 0.71
C GLY A 90 2.53 0.92 -0.73
N SER A 91 3.29 1.68 -1.52
CA SER A 91 3.66 1.32 -2.90
C SER A 91 2.47 0.99 -3.82
N PRO A 92 1.49 1.91 -3.97
CA PRO A 92 0.35 1.70 -4.87
C PRO A 92 0.81 1.54 -6.31
N HIS A 93 0.32 0.51 -7.00
CA HIS A 93 0.60 0.31 -8.42
C HIS A 93 -0.48 -0.50 -9.12
N LEU A 94 -0.56 -0.34 -10.44
CA LEU A 94 -1.45 -1.08 -11.32
C LEU A 94 -0.64 -2.10 -12.12
N VAL A 95 -1.10 -3.34 -12.13
CA VAL A 95 -0.44 -4.43 -12.87
C VAL A 95 -1.37 -4.94 -13.97
N PRO A 96 -0.95 -4.88 -15.24
CA PRO A 96 -1.68 -5.53 -16.33
C PRO A 96 -1.74 -7.04 -16.15
N ILE A 97 -2.94 -7.60 -16.24
CA ILE A 97 -3.16 -9.06 -16.32
C ILE A 97 -3.55 -9.50 -17.72
N THR A 98 -4.02 -8.57 -18.57
CA THR A 98 -4.16 -8.81 -20.01
C THR A 98 -2.79 -9.06 -20.63
N ARG A 99 -2.67 -10.16 -21.39
CA ARG A 99 -1.50 -10.45 -22.23
C ARG A 99 -1.88 -10.31 -23.70
N GLY A 100 -1.18 -9.45 -24.44
CA GLY A 100 -1.48 -9.20 -25.85
C GLY A 100 -2.78 -8.41 -26.05
N GLU A 101 -3.42 -8.59 -27.21
CA GLU A 101 -4.68 -7.93 -27.54
C GLU A 101 -5.88 -8.74 -27.03
N PRO A 102 -6.69 -8.19 -26.11
CA PRO A 102 -7.87 -8.87 -25.58
C PRO A 102 -9.02 -8.83 -26.58
N VAL A 103 -9.80 -9.92 -26.67
CA VAL A 103 -10.94 -10.05 -27.59
C VAL A 103 -12.01 -8.98 -27.35
N ASP A 104 -12.24 -8.59 -26.09
CA ASP A 104 -13.18 -7.54 -25.71
C ASP A 104 -12.60 -6.12 -25.84
N GLY A 105 -11.32 -5.99 -26.20
CA GLY A 105 -10.61 -4.71 -26.29
C GLY A 105 -10.36 -4.03 -24.94
N ILE A 106 -10.48 -4.74 -23.81
CA ILE A 106 -10.33 -4.17 -22.46
C ILE A 106 -8.96 -4.49 -21.86
N LEU A 107 -8.20 -3.45 -21.49
CA LEU A 107 -7.02 -3.59 -20.64
C LEU A 107 -7.47 -3.89 -19.20
N ASP A 108 -7.18 -5.10 -18.72
CA ASP A 108 -7.52 -5.56 -17.38
C ASP A 108 -6.31 -5.40 -16.45
N LEU A 109 -6.53 -4.72 -15.33
CA LEU A 109 -5.52 -4.33 -14.36
C LEU A 109 -5.91 -4.82 -12.95
N ILE A 110 -4.92 -5.23 -12.17
CA ILE A 110 -5.06 -5.36 -10.71
C ILE A 110 -4.53 -4.08 -10.06
N PHE A 111 -5.30 -3.49 -9.17
CA PHE A 111 -4.83 -2.43 -8.29
C PHE A 111 -4.38 -3.02 -6.96
N GLN A 112 -3.09 -2.90 -6.66
CA GLN A 112 -2.46 -3.55 -5.51
C GLN A 112 -1.39 -2.67 -4.86
N GLY A 113 -0.94 -3.09 -3.67
CA GLY A 113 0.12 -2.43 -2.92
C GLY A 113 0.79 -3.38 -1.92
N ALA A 114 1.84 -2.88 -1.29
CA ALA A 114 2.51 -3.49 -0.16
C ALA A 114 1.61 -3.40 1.09
N VAL A 115 1.45 -4.51 1.79
CA VAL A 115 0.64 -4.62 3.01
C VAL A 115 1.50 -4.56 4.26
N PRO A 116 0.96 -4.12 5.41
CA PRO A 116 1.66 -4.23 6.68
C PRO A 116 2.00 -5.69 7.03
N SER A 117 3.13 -5.89 7.70
CA SER A 117 3.59 -7.22 8.15
C SER A 117 2.97 -7.67 9.48
N SER A 118 2.17 -6.82 10.11
CA SER A 118 1.42 -7.11 11.34
C SER A 118 -0.01 -6.58 11.26
N PRO A 119 -0.96 -7.19 11.99
CA PRO A 119 -2.32 -6.66 12.11
C PRO A 119 -2.33 -5.18 12.47
N ALA A 120 -3.21 -4.43 11.81
CA ALA A 120 -3.36 -3.00 12.05
C ALA A 120 -4.53 -2.74 13.03
N PRO A 121 -4.40 -1.78 13.96
CA PRO A 121 -5.53 -1.37 14.77
C PRO A 121 -6.64 -0.81 13.89
N LEU A 122 -7.87 -0.81 14.40
CA LEU A 122 -8.98 -0.14 13.72
C LEU A 122 -8.65 1.33 13.48
N GLY A 123 -8.93 1.78 12.28
CA GLY A 123 -8.76 3.14 11.84
C GLY A 123 -9.65 3.39 10.63
N PRO A 124 -9.78 4.66 10.19
CA PRO A 124 -10.51 4.95 8.98
C PRO A 124 -9.85 4.29 7.77
N PHE A 125 -10.66 4.02 6.75
CA PHE A 125 -10.08 3.65 5.46
C PHE A 125 -9.14 4.74 4.98
N MET A 126 -8.05 4.32 4.34
CA MET A 126 -7.11 5.23 3.73
C MET A 126 -7.32 5.25 2.23
N SER A 127 -7.33 6.47 1.66
CA SER A 127 -7.31 6.64 0.21
C SER A 127 -5.97 6.18 -0.35
N PHE A 128 -6.02 5.43 -1.44
CA PHE A 128 -4.86 4.87 -2.10
C PHE A 128 -4.95 5.14 -3.60
N GLU A 129 -3.87 5.59 -4.22
CA GLU A 129 -3.89 6.06 -5.61
C GLU A 129 -2.69 5.53 -6.40
N ALA A 130 -2.96 5.02 -7.60
CA ALA A 130 -1.94 4.59 -8.55
C ALA A 130 -2.15 5.22 -9.92
N LEU A 131 -1.03 5.44 -10.62
CA LEU A 131 -1.00 5.88 -12.01
C LEU A 131 -0.28 4.85 -12.86
N LEU A 132 -0.81 4.58 -14.05
CA LEU A 132 -0.19 3.74 -15.06
C LEU A 132 -0.22 4.45 -16.42
N PRO A 133 0.93 4.89 -16.93
CA PRO A 133 1.06 5.30 -18.32
C PRO A 133 0.84 4.11 -19.25
N VAL A 134 0.05 4.29 -20.30
CA VAL A 134 -0.17 3.29 -21.35
C VAL A 134 0.53 3.78 -22.61
N ALA A 135 1.29 2.88 -23.24
CA ALA A 135 2.05 3.20 -24.44
C ALA A 135 1.12 3.75 -25.55
N PRO A 136 1.60 4.75 -26.31
CA PRO A 136 0.92 5.22 -27.51
C PRO A 136 0.53 4.11 -28.48
N GLY A 137 -0.63 4.25 -29.13
CA GLY A 137 -1.08 3.31 -30.16
C GLY A 137 -1.56 1.96 -29.61
N HIS A 138 -1.86 1.88 -28.31
CA HIS A 138 -2.40 0.66 -27.71
C HIS A 138 -3.74 0.23 -28.38
N PRO A 139 -4.04 -1.08 -28.41
CA PRO A 139 -5.26 -1.58 -29.07
C PRO A 139 -6.53 -1.42 -28.20
N TYR A 140 -6.38 -1.01 -26.94
CA TYR A 140 -7.48 -1.01 -25.97
C TYR A 140 -8.53 0.06 -26.25
N LYS A 141 -9.80 -0.34 -26.12
CA LYS A 141 -11.00 0.51 -26.23
C LYS A 141 -11.55 0.92 -24.87
N GLY A 142 -11.13 0.23 -23.81
CA GLY A 142 -11.52 0.49 -22.42
C GLY A 142 -10.53 -0.10 -21.43
N VAL A 143 -10.75 0.20 -20.15
CA VAL A 143 -9.93 -0.26 -19.03
C VAL A 143 -10.83 -0.85 -17.95
N ARG A 144 -10.42 -1.95 -17.36
CA ARG A 144 -11.02 -2.55 -16.17
C ARG A 144 -9.97 -2.64 -15.07
N VAL A 145 -10.27 -2.08 -13.91
CA VAL A 145 -9.41 -2.16 -12.73
C VAL A 145 -10.11 -3.01 -11.68
N ARG A 146 -9.41 -4.01 -11.17
CA ARG A 146 -9.89 -4.97 -10.17
C ARG A 146 -9.22 -4.73 -8.82
N SER A 147 -9.99 -4.94 -7.76
CA SER A 147 -9.55 -4.95 -6.36
C SER A 147 -9.89 -6.30 -5.71
N GLY A 148 -9.70 -6.42 -4.39
CA GLY A 148 -10.13 -7.60 -3.64
C GLY A 148 -11.65 -7.81 -3.57
N THR A 149 -12.46 -6.76 -3.75
CA THR A 149 -13.93 -6.84 -3.56
C THR A 149 -14.76 -6.37 -4.76
N ASN A 150 -14.20 -5.56 -5.67
CA ASN A 150 -14.94 -5.07 -6.83
C ASN A 150 -14.05 -4.85 -8.06
N ALA A 151 -14.70 -4.42 -9.15
CA ALA A 151 -14.01 -3.93 -10.32
C ALA A 151 -14.78 -2.73 -10.90
N ILE A 152 -14.05 -1.77 -11.46
CA ILE A 152 -14.61 -0.63 -12.19
C ILE A 152 -14.16 -0.71 -13.65
N VAL A 153 -15.09 -0.45 -14.56
CA VAL A 153 -14.84 -0.49 -16.01
C VAL A 153 -15.12 0.88 -16.63
N VAL A 154 -14.10 1.42 -17.28
CA VAL A 154 -14.21 2.56 -18.19
C VAL A 154 -14.31 2.01 -19.61
N LYS A 155 -15.48 2.16 -20.24
CA LYS A 155 -15.78 1.52 -21.55
C LYS A 155 -15.29 2.33 -22.77
N THR A 156 -14.86 3.56 -22.56
CA THR A 156 -14.42 4.50 -23.62
C THR A 156 -13.19 5.26 -23.16
N LEU A 157 -12.18 5.40 -24.01
CA LEU A 157 -10.91 6.07 -23.69
C LEU A 157 -10.75 7.37 -24.51
N PRO A 158 -10.51 8.53 -23.88
CA PRO A 158 -10.48 8.77 -22.43
C PRO A 158 -11.87 8.65 -21.78
N GLY A 159 -11.91 8.49 -20.45
CA GLY A 159 -13.18 8.32 -19.73
C GLY A 159 -13.02 8.18 -18.21
N PHE A 160 -14.15 8.18 -17.50
CA PHE A 160 -14.21 8.11 -16.04
C PHE A 160 -15.35 7.21 -15.57
N ALA A 161 -15.13 6.47 -14.48
CA ALA A 161 -16.15 5.72 -13.77
C ALA A 161 -15.82 5.65 -12.27
N GLU A 162 -16.85 5.65 -11.42
CA GLU A 162 -16.70 5.59 -9.96
C GLU A 162 -17.83 4.79 -9.29
N THR A 163 -17.59 4.42 -8.04
CA THR A 163 -18.57 3.81 -7.14
C THR A 163 -18.44 4.39 -5.74
N ALA A 164 -19.55 4.41 -5.00
CA ALA A 164 -19.53 4.81 -3.61
C ALA A 164 -18.70 3.82 -2.76
N PRO A 165 -17.91 4.31 -1.79
CA PRO A 165 -17.23 3.46 -0.83
C PRO A 165 -18.21 2.85 0.19
N PRO A 166 -17.78 1.86 1.00
CA PRO A 166 -18.58 1.36 2.12
C PRO A 166 -18.89 2.49 3.11
N LYS A 167 -20.04 2.40 3.79
CA LYS A 167 -20.48 3.45 4.72
C LYS A 167 -19.71 3.42 6.03
N GLU A 168 -19.39 2.22 6.51
CA GLU A 168 -18.74 2.02 7.80
C GLU A 168 -17.36 1.40 7.59
N ASP A 169 -16.34 2.08 8.12
CA ASP A 169 -14.94 1.61 8.17
C ASP A 169 -14.62 0.83 9.45
N CYS A 170 -15.61 0.69 10.31
CA CYS A 170 -15.53 0.05 11.60
C CYS A 170 -14.52 0.67 12.58
N ALA A 171 -13.99 1.87 12.30
CA ALA A 171 -13.06 2.59 13.16
C ALA A 171 -13.64 2.85 14.57
N LYS A 172 -14.97 2.92 14.66
CA LYS A 172 -15.73 3.17 15.91
C LYS A 172 -16.70 2.05 16.26
N CYS A 173 -16.47 0.82 15.79
CA CYS A 173 -17.36 -0.31 16.04
C CYS A 173 -17.35 -0.83 17.48
N ARG A 174 -16.22 -0.74 18.19
CA ARG A 174 -16.07 -1.37 19.51
C ARG A 174 -17.12 -0.84 20.49
N GLY A 175 -17.72 -1.75 21.25
CA GLY A 175 -18.81 -1.49 22.20
C GLY A 175 -20.21 -1.43 21.59
N LYS A 176 -20.34 -1.31 20.26
CA LYS A 176 -21.63 -1.31 19.56
C LYS A 176 -22.20 -2.72 19.40
N PHE A 177 -23.51 -2.81 19.22
CA PHE A 177 -24.19 -4.05 18.89
C PHE A 177 -23.96 -4.41 17.42
N PHE A 178 -23.44 -5.61 17.18
CA PHE A 178 -23.39 -6.18 15.85
C PHE A 178 -24.75 -6.78 15.47
N VAL A 179 -25.24 -6.42 14.30
CA VAL A 179 -26.50 -6.94 13.74
C VAL A 179 -26.19 -7.62 12.41
N ALA A 180 -26.27 -8.95 12.43
CA ALA A 180 -26.05 -9.78 11.24
C ALA A 180 -27.07 -9.46 10.13
N LYS A 181 -26.72 -9.80 8.89
CA LYS A 181 -27.59 -9.58 7.73
C LYS A 181 -28.93 -10.32 7.93
N GLY A 182 -30.03 -9.57 7.80
CA GLY A 182 -31.39 -10.09 8.00
C GLY A 182 -31.84 -10.20 9.45
N ALA A 183 -30.97 -9.89 10.43
CA ALA A 183 -31.36 -9.83 11.83
C ALA A 183 -31.96 -8.46 12.21
N THR A 184 -32.82 -8.48 13.23
CA THR A 184 -33.36 -7.27 13.84
C THR A 184 -32.40 -6.70 14.88
N ALA A 185 -32.31 -5.38 14.95
CA ALA A 185 -31.54 -4.73 16.00
C ALA A 185 -32.17 -4.98 17.38
N PRO A 186 -31.38 -4.98 18.47
CA PRO A 186 -31.91 -5.07 19.82
C PRO A 186 -32.95 -3.98 20.10
N ALA A 187 -34.02 -4.33 20.81
CA ALA A 187 -35.09 -3.39 21.14
C ALA A 187 -34.54 -2.22 21.99
N GLY A 188 -34.89 -0.99 21.61
CA GLY A 188 -34.47 0.23 22.33
C GLY A 188 -33.00 0.63 22.12
N ALA A 189 -32.22 -0.09 21.30
CA ALA A 189 -30.87 0.33 20.95
C ALA A 189 -30.91 1.59 20.05
N ALA A 190 -30.11 2.59 20.40
CA ALA A 190 -29.97 3.80 19.60
C ALA A 190 -29.30 3.48 18.25
N PRO A 191 -29.70 4.12 17.13
CA PRO A 191 -29.16 3.82 15.81
C PRO A 191 -27.62 3.92 15.71
N ASP A 192 -27.01 4.84 16.44
CA ASP A 192 -25.56 5.06 16.50
C ASP A 192 -24.82 4.00 17.34
N SER A 193 -25.54 3.25 18.18
CA SER A 193 -25.02 2.12 18.97
C SER A 193 -25.04 0.78 18.22
N ILE A 194 -25.41 0.78 16.94
CA ILE A 194 -25.58 -0.41 16.10
C ILE A 194 -24.56 -0.38 14.96
N VAL A 195 -24.00 -1.56 14.65
CA VAL A 195 -23.22 -1.83 13.44
C VAL A 195 -23.92 -2.96 12.71
N ARG A 196 -24.37 -2.69 11.48
CA ARG A 196 -25.01 -3.71 10.65
C ARG A 196 -23.97 -4.34 9.74
N GLU A 197 -24.00 -5.66 9.65
CA GLU A 197 -23.14 -6.41 8.73
C GLU A 197 -23.25 -5.91 7.28
N ALA A 198 -24.46 -5.51 6.86
CA ALA A 198 -24.71 -5.01 5.50
C ALA A 198 -24.03 -3.66 5.19
N ASP A 199 -23.59 -2.92 6.20
CA ASP A 199 -22.89 -1.63 6.02
C ASP A 199 -21.36 -1.80 6.17
N LEU A 200 -20.90 -2.98 6.60
CA LEU A 200 -19.48 -3.33 6.72
C LEU A 200 -18.90 -3.85 5.40
N PRO A 201 -17.56 -3.86 5.26
CA PRO A 201 -16.88 -4.44 4.11
C PRO A 201 -17.16 -5.92 3.91
N TYR A 202 -17.08 -6.38 2.66
CA TYR A 202 -17.54 -7.70 2.22
C TYR A 202 -16.80 -8.89 2.84
N MET A 203 -15.56 -8.70 3.29
CA MET A 203 -14.76 -9.76 3.91
C MET A 203 -14.79 -9.61 5.44
N LEU A 204 -15.75 -10.27 6.06
CA LEU A 204 -15.97 -10.23 7.51
C LEU A 204 -15.72 -11.61 8.13
N ARG A 205 -15.00 -11.63 9.25
CA ARG A 205 -14.92 -12.76 10.17
C ARG A 205 -15.58 -12.35 11.48
N VAL A 206 -16.57 -13.10 11.93
CA VAL A 206 -17.22 -12.88 13.22
C VAL A 206 -16.90 -14.06 14.13
N ILE A 207 -16.37 -13.77 15.31
CA ILE A 207 -16.01 -14.76 16.33
C ILE A 207 -16.90 -14.53 17.55
N LYS A 208 -17.77 -15.50 17.87
CA LYS A 208 -18.60 -15.47 19.08
C LYS A 208 -17.85 -16.09 20.27
N PRO A 209 -18.31 -15.90 21.52
CA PRO A 209 -17.61 -16.38 22.71
C PRO A 209 -17.30 -17.88 22.72
N THR A 210 -18.15 -18.69 22.09
CA THR A 210 -18.02 -20.16 22.05
C THR A 210 -17.37 -20.68 20.76
N ASP A 211 -17.00 -19.79 19.83
CA ASP A 211 -16.46 -20.19 18.54
C ASP A 211 -14.97 -20.50 18.66
N GLY A 212 -14.54 -21.58 18.02
CA GLY A 212 -13.12 -21.81 17.72
C GLY A 212 -12.67 -21.03 16.49
N LEU A 213 -11.36 -20.97 16.25
CA LEU A 213 -10.78 -20.37 15.05
C LEU A 213 -10.35 -21.47 14.06
N PRO A 214 -11.13 -21.76 13.00
CA PRO A 214 -10.82 -22.87 12.09
C PRO A 214 -9.64 -22.58 11.15
N SER A 215 -9.29 -21.31 10.94
CA SER A 215 -8.18 -20.91 10.06
C SER A 215 -7.59 -19.56 10.48
N TYR A 216 -6.27 -19.45 10.42
CA TYR A 216 -5.52 -18.21 10.60
C TYR A 216 -4.88 -17.72 9.29
N ALA A 217 -5.45 -18.09 8.13
CA ALA A 217 -4.96 -17.64 6.83
C ALA A 217 -5.05 -16.11 6.71
N PHE A 218 -3.91 -15.42 6.75
CA PHE A 218 -3.82 -13.95 6.69
C PHE A 218 -4.53 -13.38 5.45
N ASP A 219 -5.34 -12.34 5.65
CA ASP A 219 -5.99 -11.58 4.59
C ASP A 219 -6.11 -10.11 5.02
N PRO A 220 -5.26 -9.21 4.49
CA PRO A 220 -5.17 -7.82 4.95
C PRO A 220 -6.42 -6.98 4.63
N ASN A 221 -7.37 -7.53 3.85
CA ASN A 221 -8.66 -6.92 3.55
C ASN A 221 -9.81 -7.49 4.39
N ARG A 222 -9.53 -8.42 5.31
CA ARG A 222 -10.53 -9.02 6.17
C ARG A 222 -10.66 -8.26 7.49
N LEU A 223 -11.90 -7.87 7.79
CA LEU A 223 -12.28 -7.34 9.10
C LEU A 223 -12.63 -8.50 10.02
N THR A 224 -11.94 -8.61 11.15
CA THR A 224 -12.27 -9.58 12.19
C THR A 224 -12.99 -8.86 13.35
N LEU A 225 -14.18 -9.33 13.72
CA LEU A 225 -14.96 -8.90 14.88
C LEU A 225 -14.98 -10.02 15.93
N VAL A 226 -14.75 -9.66 17.19
CA VAL A 226 -14.95 -10.54 18.34
C VAL A 226 -16.16 -10.04 19.11
N LEU A 227 -17.12 -10.93 19.36
CA LEU A 227 -18.38 -10.60 20.01
C LEU A 227 -18.45 -11.12 21.44
N SER A 228 -19.16 -10.41 22.30
CA SER A 228 -19.68 -10.90 23.58
C SER A 228 -20.94 -11.75 23.39
N GLU A 229 -21.44 -12.36 24.49
CA GLU A 229 -22.66 -13.15 24.50
C GLU A 229 -23.91 -12.35 24.08
N ASP A 230 -23.94 -11.04 24.37
CA ASP A 230 -25.02 -10.12 23.99
C ASP A 230 -24.83 -9.48 22.60
N ASN A 231 -23.93 -10.03 21.77
CA ASN A 231 -23.59 -9.55 20.43
C ASN A 231 -22.99 -8.14 20.38
N ARG A 232 -22.31 -7.68 21.43
CA ARG A 232 -21.50 -6.47 21.36
C ARG A 232 -20.13 -6.79 20.79
N ILE A 233 -19.58 -5.86 20.01
CA ILE A 233 -18.22 -5.95 19.48
C ILE A 233 -17.26 -5.63 20.64
N VAL A 234 -16.64 -6.66 21.22
CA VAL A 234 -15.67 -6.50 22.31
C VAL A 234 -14.27 -6.19 21.79
N ASP A 235 -13.93 -6.72 20.60
CA ASP A 235 -12.72 -6.36 19.88
C ASP A 235 -12.95 -6.43 18.37
N ALA A 236 -12.12 -5.73 17.62
CA ALA A 236 -12.05 -5.84 16.18
C ALA A 236 -10.69 -5.37 15.67
N ALA A 237 -10.26 -5.96 14.55
CA ALA A 237 -9.00 -5.66 13.89
C ALA A 237 -9.07 -5.95 12.39
N TRP A 238 -8.19 -5.27 11.65
CA TRP A 238 -7.80 -5.67 10.31
C TRP A 238 -6.64 -6.66 10.44
N ASP A 239 -6.73 -7.78 9.75
CA ASP A 239 -5.73 -8.85 9.88
C ASP A 239 -4.30 -8.41 9.51
#